data_AF-A0A327U5H4-F1
#
_entry.id   AF-A0A327U5H4-F1
#
_cell.length_a   1.000
_cell.length_b   1.000
_cell.length_c   1.000
_cell.angle_alpha   90.00
_cell.angle_beta   90.00
_cell.angle_gamma   90.00
#
_symmetry.space_group_name_H-M   'P 1'
#
loop_
_entity.id
_entity.type
_entity.pdbx_description
1 polymer ?
#
loop_
_entity_poly.entity_id
_entity_poly.type
_entity_poly.pdbx_seq_one_letter_code
_entity_poly.pdbx_strand_id
1 'polypeptide(L)'
;MTRRLSVAERHAAADRDMLLTDIANQSSWDQFLVEQAVYAVALNEDTFSCNLLRDLLPELGHGFLGAAINAMRQGGLIDHTGQYVPSTSQATHGHPIAVWRLSIKGSEVAAQRRTRAQGSAA
;
A
#
# COMPACT_ATOMS: atom_id res chain seq x y z
N MET A 1 -22.94 16.24 -8.78
CA MET A 1 -22.22 14.95 -8.76
C MET A 1 -20.80 15.22 -8.26
N THR A 2 -20.47 14.79 -7.05
CA THR A 2 -19.10 14.87 -6.55
C THR A 2 -18.26 13.84 -7.31
N ARG A 3 -17.24 14.28 -8.04
CA ARG A 3 -16.32 13.40 -8.78
C ARG A 3 -15.67 12.41 -7.79
N ARG A 4 -15.74 11.11 -8.08
CA ARG A 4 -15.09 10.06 -7.27
C ARG A 4 -13.58 10.09 -7.55
N LEU A 5 -12.77 10.24 -6.51
CA LEU A 5 -11.31 10.25 -6.64
C LEU A 5 -10.80 8.87 -7.05
N SER A 6 -9.84 8.84 -7.97
CA SER A 6 -9.03 7.66 -8.29
C SER A 6 -8.14 7.26 -7.11
N VAL A 7 -7.62 6.03 -7.12
CA VAL A 7 -6.72 5.54 -6.06
C VAL A 7 -5.53 6.48 -5.86
N ALA A 8 -4.88 6.89 -6.95
CA ALA A 8 -3.76 7.84 -6.90
C ALA A 8 -4.17 9.20 -6.31
N GLU A 9 -5.34 9.71 -6.68
CA GLU A 9 -5.87 10.96 -6.12
C GLU A 9 -6.23 10.83 -4.64
N ARG A 10 -6.76 9.68 -4.19
CA ARG A 10 -7.02 9.41 -2.77
C ARG A 10 -5.73 9.36 -1.96
N HIS A 11 -4.69 8.73 -2.49
CA HIS A 11 -3.37 8.69 -1.85
C HIS A 11 -2.71 10.06 -1.81
N ALA A 12 -2.80 10.83 -2.89
CA ALA A 12 -2.30 12.20 -2.93
C ALA A 12 -3.06 13.14 -1.98
N ALA A 13 -4.36 12.90 -1.77
CA ALA A 13 -5.22 13.68 -0.86
C ALA A 13 -5.15 13.21 0.60
N ALA A 14 -4.47 12.10 0.91
CA ALA A 14 -4.28 11.64 2.28
C ALA A 14 -3.30 12.58 3.01
N ASP A 15 -3.86 13.56 3.73
CA ASP A 15 -3.13 14.64 4.41
C ASP A 15 -2.22 14.17 5.55
N ARG A 16 -2.32 12.92 6.02
CA ARG A 16 -1.46 12.40 7.09
C ARG A 16 -0.40 11.46 6.54
N ASP A 17 0.86 11.84 6.71
CA ASP A 17 1.97 10.90 6.84
C ASP A 17 1.76 10.13 8.15
N MET A 18 0.87 9.13 8.14
CA MET A 18 0.77 8.18 9.25
C MET A 18 1.93 7.20 9.12
N LEU A 19 2.66 6.99 10.21
CA LEU A 19 3.67 5.94 10.24
C LEU A 19 2.97 4.58 10.12
N LEU A 20 3.67 3.59 9.56
CA LEU A 20 3.15 2.23 9.45
C LEU A 20 2.71 1.68 10.82
N THR A 21 3.42 2.07 11.89
CA THR A 21 3.08 1.75 13.28
C THR A 21 1.73 2.34 13.71
N ASP A 22 1.39 3.55 13.28
CA ASP A 22 0.10 4.20 13.61
C ASP A 22 -1.07 3.57 12.85
N ILE A 23 -0.80 3.06 11.64
CA ILE A 23 -1.74 2.29 10.84
C ILE A 23 -2.00 0.93 11.48
N ALA A 24 -0.94 0.25 11.93
CA ALA A 24 -1.04 -1.07 12.57
C ALA A 24 -1.87 -1.05 13.87
N ASN A 25 -1.90 0.09 14.58
CA ASN A 25 -2.62 0.26 15.84
C ASN A 25 -4.11 0.63 15.69
N GLN A 26 -4.65 0.71 14.46
CA GLN A 26 -6.07 1.03 14.27
C GLN A 26 -6.99 -0.11 14.70
N SER A 27 -8.08 0.24 15.40
CA SER A 27 -9.08 -0.71 15.90
C SER A 27 -10.05 -1.22 14.83
N SER A 28 -10.10 -0.56 13.68
CA SER A 28 -10.93 -0.92 12.53
C SER A 28 -10.09 -0.92 11.26
N TRP A 29 -10.19 -2.00 10.49
CA TRP A 29 -9.47 -2.17 9.23
C TRP A 29 -10.42 -2.05 8.06
N ASP A 30 -10.02 -1.26 7.07
CA ASP A 30 -10.67 -1.18 5.78
C ASP A 30 -9.64 -1.30 4.65
N GLN A 31 -10.12 -1.43 3.42
CA GLN A 31 -9.27 -1.55 2.25
C GLN A 31 -8.33 -0.34 2.10
N PHE A 32 -8.79 0.87 2.41
CA PHE A 32 -7.99 2.07 2.21
C PHE A 32 -6.83 2.18 3.21
N LEU A 33 -7.04 1.75 4.45
CA LEU A 33 -5.99 1.66 5.46
C LEU A 33 -4.91 0.65 5.04
N VAL A 34 -5.31 -0.49 4.46
CA VAL A 34 -4.36 -1.47 3.91
C VAL A 34 -3.66 -0.93 2.65
N GLU A 35 -4.35 -0.15 1.81
CA GLU A 35 -3.70 0.56 0.70
C GLU A 35 -2.59 1.51 1.22
N GLN A 36 -2.83 2.26 2.31
CA GLN A 36 -1.81 3.12 2.93
C GLN A 36 -0.62 2.31 3.46
N ALA A 37 -0.87 1.17 4.12
CA ALA A 37 0.18 0.28 4.59
C ALA A 37 1.04 -0.30 3.44
N VAL A 38 0.40 -0.74 2.36
CA VAL A 38 1.09 -1.20 1.14
C VAL A 38 2.00 -0.10 0.60
N TYR A 39 1.48 1.12 0.53
CA TYR A 39 2.24 2.25 0.00
C TYR A 39 3.43 2.62 0.90
N ALA A 40 3.25 2.58 2.22
CA ALA A 40 4.34 2.79 3.18
C ALA A 40 5.43 1.73 3.04
N VAL A 41 5.08 0.45 2.89
CA VAL A 41 6.05 -0.62 2.62
C VAL A 41 6.78 -0.39 1.30
N ALA A 42 6.05 -0.09 0.22
CA ALA A 42 6.64 0.17 -1.09
C ALA A 42 7.61 1.36 -1.11
N LEU A 43 7.46 2.33 -0.20
CA LEU A 43 8.37 3.46 -0.06
C LEU A 43 9.67 3.13 0.68
N ASN A 44 9.68 2.07 1.48
CA ASN A 44 10.82 1.69 2.31
C ASN A 44 11.57 0.45 1.79
N GLU A 45 10.91 -0.35 0.95
CA GLU A 45 11.45 -1.60 0.41
C GLU A 45 11.62 -1.51 -1.12
N ASP A 46 12.74 -2.00 -1.65
CA ASP A 46 12.96 -2.06 -3.11
C ASP A 46 11.95 -3.00 -3.79
N THR A 47 11.65 -4.13 -3.13
CA THR A 47 10.60 -5.07 -3.54
C THR A 47 9.88 -5.64 -2.33
N PHE A 48 8.62 -6.04 -2.50
CA PHE A 48 7.82 -6.63 -1.42
C PHE A 48 6.79 -7.64 -1.96
N SER A 49 6.23 -8.44 -1.07
CA SER A 49 5.14 -9.37 -1.37
C SER A 49 4.05 -9.32 -0.31
N CYS A 50 2.93 -9.99 -0.54
CA CYS A 50 1.89 -10.14 0.47
C CYS A 50 2.36 -10.89 1.73
N ASN A 51 3.49 -11.62 1.70
CA ASN A 51 4.02 -12.24 2.91
C ASN A 51 4.54 -11.18 3.88
N LEU A 52 5.38 -10.25 3.40
CA LEU A 52 5.90 -9.15 4.23
C LEU A 52 4.75 -8.33 4.84
N LEU A 53 3.70 -8.06 4.07
CA LEU A 53 2.53 -7.34 4.57
C LEU A 53 1.76 -8.11 5.65
N ARG A 54 1.72 -9.45 5.59
CA ARG A 54 1.10 -10.26 6.65
C ARG A 54 1.93 -10.27 7.93
N ASP A 55 3.25 -10.18 7.80
CA ASP A 55 4.16 -10.12 8.95
C ASP A 55 4.08 -8.75 9.66
N LEU A 56 3.79 -7.67 8.91
CA LEU A 56 3.73 -6.31 9.42
C LEU A 56 2.33 -5.86 9.90
N LEU A 57 1.26 -6.43 9.34
CA LEU A 57 -0.11 -6.03 9.64
C LEU A 57 -0.79 -7.06 10.57
N PRO A 58 -1.65 -6.62 11.49
CA PRO A 58 -2.46 -7.53 12.29
C PRO A 58 -3.41 -8.34 11.39
N GLU A 59 -3.82 -9.52 11.85
CA GLU A 59 -4.65 -10.46 11.08
C GLU A 59 -5.93 -9.84 10.51
N LEU A 60 -6.51 -8.85 11.22
CA LEU A 60 -7.70 -8.10 10.78
C LEU A 60 -7.50 -7.38 9.44
N GLY A 61 -6.26 -6.99 9.10
CA GLY A 61 -5.93 -6.37 7.81
C GLY A 61 -5.73 -7.36 6.66
N HIS A 62 -5.49 -8.64 6.96
CA HIS A 62 -5.06 -9.62 5.95
C HIS A 62 -6.13 -9.88 4.89
N GLY A 63 -7.41 -9.83 5.28
CA GLY A 63 -8.55 -10.04 4.37
C GLY A 63 -8.63 -8.99 3.25
N PHE A 64 -8.05 -7.80 3.44
CA PHE A 64 -8.09 -6.71 2.46
C PHE A 64 -6.87 -6.67 1.53
N LEU A 65 -5.82 -7.47 1.79
CA LEU A 65 -4.55 -7.40 1.05
C LEU A 65 -4.72 -7.61 -0.46
N GLY A 66 -5.53 -8.59 -0.86
CA GLY A 66 -5.78 -8.85 -2.29
C GLY A 66 -6.44 -7.66 -2.98
N ALA A 67 -7.45 -7.07 -2.34
CA ALA A 67 -8.16 -5.91 -2.87
C ALA A 67 -7.25 -4.66 -2.92
N ALA A 68 -6.47 -4.43 -1.87
CA ALA A 68 -5.52 -3.30 -1.80
C ALA A 68 -4.43 -3.42 -2.87
N ILE A 69 -3.77 -4.57 -3.01
CA ILE A 69 -2.75 -4.79 -4.05
C ILE A 69 -3.33 -4.56 -5.45
N ASN A 70 -4.53 -5.10 -5.72
CA ASN A 70 -5.18 -4.91 -7.01
C ASN A 70 -5.50 -3.43 -7.26
N ALA A 71 -6.01 -2.70 -6.26
CA ALA A 71 -6.28 -1.28 -6.37
C ALA A 71 -5.01 -0.45 -6.62
N MET A 72 -3.92 -0.74 -5.90
CA MET A 72 -2.63 -0.06 -6.04
C MET A 72 -2.01 -0.30 -7.43
N ARG A 73 -2.06 -1.54 -7.92
CA ARG A 73 -1.61 -1.91 -9.27
C ARG A 73 -2.47 -1.20 -10.33
N GLN A 74 -3.79 -1.26 -10.23
CA GLN A 74 -4.69 -0.61 -11.20
C GLN A 74 -4.53 0.92 -11.18
N GLY A 75 -4.25 1.51 -10.01
CA GLY A 75 -3.91 2.92 -9.86
C GLY A 75 -2.54 3.29 -10.43
N GLY A 76 -1.72 2.30 -10.79
CA GLY A 76 -0.37 2.47 -11.31
C GLY A 76 0.63 2.94 -10.26
N LEU A 77 0.38 2.70 -8.97
CA LEU A 77 1.29 3.10 -7.88
C LEU A 77 2.37 2.06 -7.59
N ILE A 78 2.12 0.80 -7.98
CA ILE A 78 3.07 -0.31 -7.85
C ILE A 78 3.12 -1.10 -9.16
N ASP A 79 4.29 -1.65 -9.46
CA ASP A 79 4.53 -2.47 -10.64
C ASP A 79 4.82 -3.92 -10.25
N HIS A 80 4.33 -4.84 -11.09
CA HIS A 80 4.70 -6.26 -10.98
C HIS A 80 6.14 -6.44 -11.45
N THR A 81 6.96 -7.12 -10.66
CA THR A 81 8.40 -7.32 -11.00
C THR A 81 8.65 -8.46 -11.99
N GLY A 82 7.66 -9.34 -12.17
CA GLY A 82 7.79 -10.60 -12.92
C GLY A 82 8.20 -11.79 -12.04
N GLN A 83 8.58 -11.52 -10.79
CA GLN A 83 8.99 -12.54 -9.83
C GLN A 83 7.80 -12.99 -8.96
N TYR A 84 7.92 -14.22 -8.47
CA TYR A 84 6.97 -14.84 -7.56
C TYR A 84 7.71 -15.50 -6.39
N VAL A 85 7.08 -15.51 -5.24
CA VAL A 85 7.52 -16.24 -4.04
C VAL A 85 6.40 -17.15 -3.53
N PRO A 86 6.70 -18.28 -2.87
CA PRO A 86 5.65 -19.09 -2.25
C PRO A 86 4.96 -18.30 -1.13
N SER A 87 3.63 -18.38 -1.07
CA SER A 87 2.86 -17.76 0.02
C SER A 87 3.11 -18.48 1.35
N THR A 88 3.32 -17.71 2.42
CA THR A 88 3.47 -18.23 3.79
C THR A 88 2.14 -18.48 4.50
N SER A 89 1.02 -18.03 3.91
CA SER A 89 -0.32 -18.28 4.47
C SER A 89 -0.71 -19.75 4.30
N GLN A 90 -1.04 -20.43 5.41
CA GLN A 90 -1.42 -21.85 5.40
C GLN A 90 -2.57 -22.16 4.44
N ALA A 91 -3.59 -21.29 4.37
CA ALA A 91 -4.76 -21.47 3.51
C ALA A 91 -4.42 -21.52 2.01
N THR A 92 -3.26 -21.03 1.61
CA THR A 92 -2.82 -21.00 0.23
C THR A 92 -1.92 -22.17 -0.15
N HIS A 93 -1.56 -23.05 0.79
CA HIS A 93 -0.70 -24.21 0.50
C HIS A 93 0.58 -23.89 -0.29
N GLY A 94 1.17 -22.71 -0.06
CA GLY A 94 2.38 -22.30 -0.77
C GLY A 94 2.19 -21.83 -2.20
N HIS A 95 0.94 -21.56 -2.65
CA HIS A 95 0.69 -21.00 -3.98
C HIS A 95 1.53 -19.74 -4.25
N PRO A 96 2.02 -19.56 -5.49
CA PRO A 96 2.88 -18.44 -5.83
C PRO A 96 2.13 -17.12 -5.68
N ILE A 97 2.81 -16.14 -5.07
CA ILE A 97 2.33 -14.77 -4.97
C ILE A 97 3.34 -13.83 -5.62
N ALA A 98 2.82 -12.77 -6.23
CA ALA A 98 3.60 -11.79 -6.95
C ALA A 98 4.52 -10.98 -6.02
N VAL A 99 5.68 -10.61 -6.54
CA VAL A 99 6.57 -9.60 -5.97
C VAL A 99 6.34 -8.26 -6.68
N TRP A 100 6.19 -7.20 -5.89
CA TRP A 100 5.85 -5.85 -6.33
C TRP A 100 6.96 -4.88 -5.97
N ARG A 101 6.98 -3.74 -6.66
CA ARG A 101 7.83 -2.59 -6.34
C ARG A 101 7.07 -1.29 -6.54
N LEU A 102 7.56 -0.21 -5.96
CA LEU A 102 7.02 1.13 -6.22
C LEU A 102 7.21 1.51 -7.69
N SER A 103 6.18 2.10 -8.31
CA SER A 103 6.29 2.60 -9.68
C SER A 103 6.85 4.02 -9.71
N ILE A 104 7.22 4.51 -10.91
CA ILE A 104 7.62 5.91 -11.11
C ILE A 104 6.49 6.86 -10.64
N LYS A 105 5.25 6.60 -11.07
CA LYS A 105 4.07 7.36 -10.64
C LYS A 105 3.87 7.31 -9.13
N GLY A 106 4.09 6.15 -8.52
CA GLY A 106 4.09 5.97 -7.08
C GLY A 106 5.08 6.89 -6.38
N SER A 107 6.32 6.97 -6.88
CA SER A 107 7.34 7.88 -6.36
C SER A 107 6.98 9.35 -6.51
N GLU A 108 6.41 9.75 -7.66
CA GLU A 108 5.96 11.13 -7.90
C GLU A 108 4.86 11.57 -6.92
N VAL A 109 3.89 10.69 -6.65
CA VAL A 109 2.82 10.96 -5.67
C VAL A 109 3.40 11.16 -4.26
N ALA A 110 4.41 10.37 -3.87
CA ALA A 110 5.05 10.52 -2.57
C ALA A 110 5.84 11.84 -2.46
N ALA A 111 6.52 12.25 -3.54
CA ALA A 111 7.20 13.54 -3.60
C ALA A 111 6.20 14.71 -3.44
N GLN A 112 5.06 14.66 -4.12
CA GLN A 112 4.01 15.67 -4.01
C GLN A 112 3.45 15.79 -2.58
N ARG A 113 3.22 14.67 -1.91
CA ARG A 113 2.77 14.64 -0.51
C ARG A 113 3.76 15.32 0.43
N ARG A 114 5.06 15.01 0.30
CA ARG A 114 6.14 15.62 1.11
C ARG A 114 6.22 17.14 0.91
N THR A 115 6.15 17.61 -0.34
CA THR A 115 6.17 19.05 -0.65
C THR A 115 4.99 19.79 -0.01
N ARG A 116 3.79 19.19 -0.03
CA ARG A 116 2.59 19.80 0.58
C ARG A 116 2.69 19.86 2.10
N ALA A 117 3.17 18.79 2.74
CA ALA A 117 3.38 18.76 4.18
C ALA A 117 4.37 19.86 4.65
N GLN A 118 5.41 20.14 3.85
CA GLN A 118 6.38 21.20 4.13
C GLN A 118 5.80 22.61 3.90
N GLY A 119 4.95 22.80 2.89
CA GLY A 119 4.32 24.08 2.59
C GLY A 119 3.20 24.51 3.56
N SER A 120 2.57 23.55 4.26
CA SER A 120 1.55 23.84 5.29
C SER A 120 2.12 24.19 6.66
N ALA A 121 3.44 24.14 6.83
CA ALA A 121 4.15 24.50 8.07
C ALA A 121 4.74 25.93 8.05
N ALA A 122 4.35 26.76 7.09
CA ALA A 122 4.83 28.13 6.88
C ALA A 122 3.73 29.18 7.10
#